data_AF-A0A935GL49-F1
#
_entry.id   AF-A0A935GL49-F1
#
_cell.length_a   1.000
_cell.length_b   1.000
_cell.length_c   1.000
_cell.angle_alpha   90.00
_cell.angle_beta   90.00
_cell.angle_gamma   90.00
#
_symmetry.space_group_name_H-M   'P 1'
#
loop_
_entity.id
_entity.type
_entity.pdbx_description
1 polymer ?
#
loop_
_entity_poly.entity_id
_entity_poly.type
_entity_poly.pdbx_seq_one_letter_code
_entity_poly.pdbx_strand_id
1 'polypeptide(L)'
;MGNHSPEYRRCAEGDSKRSGGRFSAQGEEFYRSALASTLVTAKPILIYYCFLNLAKAFVLKKKLRIEYARAQHGLQESVHPGGIEFTDSFVKAYRSKPSEANVFDDLQEALFGKKFPSAGKVFDLQRLLPQLVQGHRVWCEAAMADERFVEITRIDYLHDEPSKSVWLVVNIFEDDLTRFGITRKRLLAESGLGGDFKLVASAEAIGADICLGSSRSHRQSTGRPSDKIADLVRMVRPSIWTTVMTIPPYRKHYVPPCPPADNADLMDQPLSIYACFFTSGSITRYRPHMFELTLRADSAGTFRK
;
A
#
# COMPACT_ATOMS: atom_id res chain seq x y z
N MET A 1 24.98 -17.90 -22.23
CA MET A 1 25.09 -17.25 -20.91
C MET A 1 26.48 -16.63 -20.82
N GLY A 2 26.59 -15.31 -20.96
CA GLY A 2 27.90 -14.62 -20.95
C GLY A 2 28.41 -14.44 -19.53
N ASN A 3 29.57 -15.03 -19.22
CA ASN A 3 30.26 -14.80 -17.95
C ASN A 3 30.90 -13.40 -17.97
N HIS A 4 30.21 -12.40 -17.45
CA HIS A 4 30.79 -11.06 -17.25
C HIS A 4 31.86 -11.11 -16.14
N SER A 5 33.00 -10.46 -16.40
CA SER A 5 34.16 -10.41 -15.50
C SER A 5 33.82 -9.75 -14.15
N PRO A 6 34.53 -10.10 -13.06
CA PRO A 6 34.31 -9.52 -11.73
C PRO A 6 34.48 -8.00 -11.66
N GLU A 7 35.27 -7.42 -12.55
CA GLU A 7 35.51 -5.97 -12.63
C GLU A 7 34.33 -5.23 -13.27
N TYR A 8 33.74 -5.79 -14.33
CA TYR A 8 32.53 -5.24 -14.95
C TYR A 8 31.36 -5.21 -13.97
N ARG A 9 31.20 -6.27 -13.15
CA ARG A 9 30.19 -6.29 -12.07
C ARG A 9 30.46 -5.22 -11.01
N ARG A 10 31.72 -4.96 -10.65
CA ARG A 10 32.08 -3.92 -9.67
C ARG A 10 31.78 -2.51 -10.17
N CYS A 11 32.07 -2.21 -11.43
CA CYS A 11 31.71 -0.91 -12.03
C CYS A 11 30.19 -0.73 -12.13
N ALA A 12 29.47 -1.73 -12.63
CA ALA A 12 28.00 -1.69 -12.72
C ALA A 12 27.32 -1.55 -11.35
N GLU A 13 27.86 -2.18 -10.31
CA GLU A 13 27.37 -2.00 -8.93
C GLU A 13 27.67 -0.61 -8.35
N GLY A 14 28.79 0.00 -8.73
CA GLY A 14 29.12 1.40 -8.40
C GLY A 14 28.14 2.37 -9.05
N ASP A 15 27.81 2.14 -10.32
CA ASP A 15 26.90 2.99 -11.09
C ASP A 15 25.44 2.86 -10.66
N SER A 16 24.98 1.65 -10.30
CA SER A 16 23.64 1.42 -9.74
C SER A 16 23.46 2.13 -8.39
N LYS A 17 24.45 2.07 -7.50
CA LYS A 17 24.41 2.78 -6.20
C LYS A 17 24.39 4.30 -6.38
N ARG A 18 25.24 4.84 -7.26
CA ARG A 18 25.28 6.28 -7.56
C ARG A 18 23.98 6.76 -8.19
N SER A 19 23.44 6.00 -9.14
CA SER A 19 22.17 6.30 -9.81
C SER A 19 20.98 6.24 -8.84
N GLY A 20 20.93 5.25 -7.96
CA GLY A 20 19.92 5.16 -6.91
C GLY A 20 19.92 6.37 -5.96
N GLY A 21 21.11 6.85 -5.57
CA GLY A 21 21.25 8.07 -4.77
C GLY A 21 20.70 9.31 -5.48
N ARG A 22 20.95 9.46 -6.79
CA ARG A 22 20.42 10.58 -7.60
C ARG A 22 18.90 10.56 -7.69
N PHE A 23 18.29 9.39 -7.92
CA PHE A 23 16.84 9.27 -7.92
C PHE A 23 16.23 9.58 -6.55
N SER A 24 16.88 9.15 -5.45
CA SER A 24 16.42 9.51 -4.10
C SER A 24 16.43 11.02 -3.87
N ALA A 25 17.53 11.70 -4.24
CA ALA A 25 17.64 13.15 -4.11
C ALA A 25 16.60 13.89 -4.96
N GLN A 26 16.43 13.49 -6.22
CA GLN A 26 15.41 14.08 -7.09
C GLN A 26 13.98 13.84 -6.56
N GLY A 27 13.71 12.66 -5.99
CA GLY A 27 12.43 12.39 -5.34
C GLY A 27 12.15 13.33 -4.16
N GLU A 28 13.16 13.63 -3.37
CA GLU A 28 13.09 14.58 -2.27
C GLU A 28 12.85 16.02 -2.76
N GLU A 29 13.51 16.43 -3.85
CA GLU A 29 13.29 17.74 -4.49
C GLU A 29 11.85 17.90 -4.98
N PHE A 30 11.29 16.87 -5.63
CA PHE A 30 9.89 16.86 -6.03
C PHE A 30 8.93 16.98 -4.84
N TYR A 31 9.21 16.27 -3.74
CA TYR A 31 8.41 16.36 -2.52
C TYR A 31 8.45 17.76 -1.90
N ARG A 32 9.65 18.33 -1.72
CA ARG A 32 9.82 19.68 -1.19
C ARG A 32 9.12 20.72 -2.06
N SER A 33 9.24 20.59 -3.39
CA SER A 33 8.57 21.46 -4.34
C SER A 33 7.04 21.36 -4.23
N ALA A 34 6.50 20.15 -4.05
CA ALA A 34 5.06 19.95 -3.84
C ALA A 34 4.55 20.62 -2.55
N LEU A 35 5.32 20.54 -1.46
CA LEU A 35 4.98 21.16 -0.18
C LEU A 35 5.07 22.69 -0.23
N ALA A 36 6.11 23.23 -0.87
CA ALA A 36 6.33 24.67 -0.98
C ALA A 36 5.40 25.35 -2.02
N SER A 37 4.88 24.59 -2.97
CA SER A 37 4.01 25.13 -4.03
C SER A 37 2.68 25.64 -3.47
N THR A 38 2.31 26.86 -3.87
CA THR A 38 0.96 27.41 -3.71
C THR A 38 -0.01 26.93 -4.80
N LEU A 39 0.51 26.41 -5.91
CA LEU A 39 -0.28 25.88 -7.02
C LEU A 39 -0.77 24.46 -6.69
N VAL A 40 -2.01 24.36 -6.21
CA VAL A 40 -2.67 23.10 -5.84
C VAL A 40 -2.70 22.12 -7.02
N THR A 41 -2.89 22.62 -8.24
CA THR A 41 -2.94 21.83 -9.50
C THR A 41 -1.65 21.08 -9.82
N ALA A 42 -0.49 21.60 -9.39
CA ALA A 42 0.81 20.97 -9.63
C ALA A 42 1.18 19.94 -8.57
N LYS A 43 0.54 19.93 -7.39
CA LYS A 43 0.94 19.06 -6.28
C LYS A 43 0.81 17.57 -6.62
N PRO A 44 -0.29 17.07 -7.23
CA PRO A 44 -0.44 15.64 -7.50
C PRO A 44 0.66 15.08 -8.41
N ILE A 45 1.01 15.82 -9.47
CA ILE A 45 2.05 15.39 -10.40
C ILE A 45 3.45 15.42 -9.77
N LEU A 46 3.76 16.41 -8.93
CA LEU A 46 5.03 16.48 -8.20
C LEU A 46 5.16 15.32 -7.20
N ILE A 47 4.09 15.02 -6.46
CA ILE A 47 4.07 13.89 -5.51
C ILE A 47 4.19 12.56 -6.25
N TYR A 48 3.53 12.41 -7.41
CA TYR A 48 3.71 11.24 -8.27
C TYR A 48 5.19 11.05 -8.69
N TYR A 49 5.85 12.11 -9.16
CA TYR A 49 7.26 12.02 -9.54
C TYR A 49 8.19 11.80 -8.34
N CYS A 50 7.82 12.23 -7.13
CA CYS A 50 8.50 11.82 -5.91
C CYS A 50 8.45 10.29 -5.75
N PHE A 51 7.26 9.68 -5.77
CA PHE A 51 7.12 8.23 -5.60
C PHE A 51 7.74 7.41 -6.74
N LEU A 52 7.64 7.88 -8.00
CA LEU A 52 8.31 7.25 -9.14
C LEU A 52 9.82 7.15 -8.93
N ASN A 53 10.44 8.24 -8.47
CA ASN A 53 11.88 8.28 -8.27
C ASN A 53 12.32 7.47 -7.04
N LEU A 54 11.54 7.49 -5.96
CA LEU A 54 11.78 6.61 -4.81
C LEU A 54 11.68 5.12 -5.20
N ALA A 55 10.71 4.75 -6.04
CA ALA A 55 10.58 3.39 -6.56
C ALA A 55 11.82 2.97 -7.37
N LYS A 56 12.26 3.82 -8.32
CA LYS A 56 13.50 3.58 -9.08
C LYS A 56 14.71 3.40 -8.17
N ALA A 57 14.89 4.31 -7.20
CA ALA A 57 16.00 4.23 -6.24
C ALA A 57 15.97 2.93 -5.44
N PHE A 58 14.79 2.54 -4.95
CA PHE A 58 14.60 1.31 -4.18
C PHE A 58 14.92 0.06 -5.00
N VAL A 59 14.43 -0.03 -6.24
CA VAL A 59 14.69 -1.20 -7.09
C VAL A 59 16.16 -1.32 -7.46
N LEU A 60 16.84 -0.21 -7.79
CA LEU A 60 18.28 -0.20 -8.03
C LEU A 60 19.05 -0.66 -6.79
N LYS A 61 18.65 -0.20 -5.60
CA LYS A 61 19.24 -0.64 -4.33
C LYS A 61 19.05 -2.14 -4.09
N LYS A 62 17.91 -2.70 -4.50
CA LYS A 62 17.62 -4.14 -4.47
C LYS A 62 18.31 -4.94 -5.57
N LYS A 63 19.05 -4.27 -6.47
CA LYS A 63 19.80 -4.88 -7.59
C LYS A 63 18.93 -5.69 -8.55
N LEU A 64 17.62 -5.42 -8.66
CA LEU A 64 16.80 -6.05 -9.70
C LEU A 64 17.08 -5.43 -11.08
N ARG A 65 17.59 -4.20 -11.10
CA ARG A 65 17.99 -3.45 -12.29
C ARG A 65 19.32 -2.75 -12.06
N ILE A 66 20.02 -2.49 -13.16
CA ILE A 66 21.28 -1.74 -13.17
C ILE A 66 21.03 -0.25 -13.45
N GLU A 67 20.06 0.07 -14.31
CA GLU A 67 19.67 1.44 -14.65
C GLU A 67 18.19 1.55 -15.09
N TYR A 68 17.71 2.78 -15.26
CA TYR A 68 16.33 3.10 -15.67
C TYR A 68 16.23 4.14 -16.79
N ALA A 69 17.25 4.28 -17.65
CA ALA A 69 17.31 5.32 -18.68
C ALA A 69 16.10 5.32 -19.65
N ARG A 70 15.58 4.13 -20.01
CA ARG A 70 14.43 3.95 -20.93
C ARG A 70 13.21 3.32 -20.26
N ALA A 71 13.07 3.53 -18.96
CA ALA A 71 12.00 2.90 -18.18
C ALA A 71 10.66 3.59 -18.39
N GLN A 72 9.60 2.79 -18.47
CA GLN A 72 8.23 3.25 -18.35
C GLN A 72 7.79 3.19 -16.89
N HIS A 73 6.75 3.95 -16.54
CA HIS A 73 6.18 3.90 -15.18
C HIS A 73 5.44 2.58 -14.90
N GLY A 74 5.00 1.85 -15.92
CA GLY A 74 4.37 0.52 -15.76
C GLY A 74 2.89 0.51 -15.45
N LEU A 75 2.22 1.66 -15.59
CA LEU A 75 0.78 1.82 -15.41
C LEU A 75 0.16 2.44 -16.68
N GLN A 76 -1.11 2.20 -16.92
CA GLN A 76 -1.91 2.94 -17.90
C GLN A 76 -3.27 3.21 -17.31
N GLU A 77 -3.79 4.40 -17.54
CA GLU A 77 -5.18 4.73 -17.20
C GLU A 77 -6.05 4.68 -18.46
N SER A 78 -7.29 4.23 -18.31
CA SER A 78 -8.32 4.27 -19.35
C SER A 78 -9.69 4.16 -18.69
N VAL A 79 -10.74 4.36 -19.48
CA VAL A 79 -12.13 4.05 -19.12
C VAL A 79 -12.53 2.74 -19.79
N HIS A 80 -13.37 1.94 -19.11
CA HIS A 80 -13.97 0.76 -19.74
C HIS A 80 -14.81 1.16 -20.98
N PRO A 81 -14.96 0.29 -21.99
CA PRO A 81 -15.76 0.61 -23.18
C PRO A 81 -17.19 1.05 -22.83
N GLY A 82 -17.59 2.24 -23.30
CA GLY A 82 -18.90 2.82 -23.01
C GLY A 82 -19.08 3.38 -21.60
N GLY A 83 -18.01 3.38 -20.79
CA GLY A 83 -18.04 3.87 -19.41
C GLY A 83 -17.94 5.38 -19.29
N ILE A 84 -18.15 5.85 -18.07
CA ILE A 84 -18.07 7.24 -17.64
C ILE A 84 -16.73 7.46 -16.96
N GLU A 85 -16.07 8.57 -17.29
CA GLU A 85 -14.83 9.00 -16.65
C GLU A 85 -14.97 9.04 -15.11
N PHE A 86 -13.93 8.62 -14.40
CA PHE A 86 -13.85 8.43 -12.94
C PHE A 86 -14.69 7.29 -12.36
N THR A 87 -15.91 7.08 -12.84
CA THR A 87 -16.79 6.00 -12.38
C THR A 87 -16.31 4.64 -12.89
N ASP A 88 -16.05 4.57 -14.21
CA ASP A 88 -15.64 3.35 -14.92
C ASP A 88 -14.17 3.41 -15.36
N SER A 89 -13.40 4.33 -14.76
CA SER A 89 -11.96 4.43 -14.98
C SER A 89 -11.23 3.28 -14.28
N PHE A 90 -10.18 2.79 -14.92
CA PHE A 90 -9.32 1.76 -14.40
C PHE A 90 -7.85 2.10 -14.61
N VAL A 91 -7.00 1.45 -13.82
CA VAL A 91 -5.55 1.45 -13.98
C VAL A 91 -5.10 0.04 -14.36
N LYS A 92 -4.38 -0.09 -15.47
CA LYS A 92 -3.76 -1.34 -15.90
C LYS A 92 -2.27 -1.35 -15.58
N ALA A 93 -1.84 -2.32 -14.79
CA ALA A 93 -0.44 -2.57 -14.47
C ALA A 93 0.18 -3.54 -15.48
N TYR A 94 1.39 -3.23 -15.95
CA TYR A 94 2.12 -4.03 -16.93
C TYR A 94 3.34 -4.69 -16.33
N ARG A 95 3.51 -5.99 -16.64
CA ARG A 95 4.71 -6.75 -16.29
C ARG A 95 5.94 -6.12 -16.93
N SER A 96 7.05 -6.07 -16.21
CA SER A 96 8.33 -5.63 -16.73
C SER A 96 9.02 -6.73 -17.54
N LYS A 97 9.66 -6.34 -18.64
CA LYS A 97 10.47 -7.21 -19.51
C LYS A 97 11.93 -6.75 -19.50
N PRO A 98 12.88 -7.58 -19.97
CA PRO A 98 14.28 -7.17 -20.08
C PRO A 98 14.48 -5.90 -20.93
N SER A 99 13.80 -5.80 -22.08
CA SER A 99 13.87 -4.66 -23.00
C SER A 99 12.94 -3.50 -22.65
N GLU A 100 11.92 -3.73 -21.82
CA GLU A 100 10.87 -2.78 -21.46
C GLU A 100 10.73 -2.77 -19.93
N ALA A 101 11.52 -1.92 -19.28
CA ALA A 101 11.48 -1.76 -17.83
C ALA A 101 10.20 -1.04 -17.41
N ASN A 102 9.42 -1.65 -16.50
CA ASN A 102 8.18 -1.10 -15.96
C ASN A 102 8.38 -0.92 -14.45
N VAL A 103 8.56 0.32 -14.02
CA VAL A 103 8.96 0.64 -12.63
C VAL A 103 7.95 0.10 -11.61
N PHE A 104 6.65 0.13 -11.92
CA PHE A 104 5.61 -0.37 -11.01
C PHE A 104 5.69 -1.89 -10.76
N ASP A 105 5.93 -2.70 -11.80
CA ASP A 105 6.12 -4.15 -11.64
C ASP A 105 7.43 -4.48 -10.95
N ASP A 106 8.51 -3.78 -11.33
CA ASP A 106 9.82 -3.92 -10.68
C ASP A 106 9.75 -3.57 -9.18
N LEU A 107 8.95 -2.56 -8.79
CA LEU A 107 8.69 -2.21 -7.39
C LEU A 107 7.93 -3.33 -6.66
N GLN A 108 6.92 -3.93 -7.29
CA GLN A 108 6.20 -5.07 -6.73
C GLN A 108 7.15 -6.27 -6.50
N GLU A 109 8.01 -6.57 -7.47
CA GLU A 109 9.02 -7.63 -7.32
C GLU A 109 9.99 -7.30 -6.18
N ALA A 110 10.46 -6.06 -6.08
CA ALA A 110 11.40 -5.63 -5.05
C ALA A 110 10.83 -5.69 -3.62
N LEU A 111 9.52 -5.44 -3.47
CA LEU A 111 8.84 -5.43 -2.18
C LEU A 111 8.33 -6.81 -1.77
N PHE A 112 7.78 -7.56 -2.72
CA PHE A 112 6.96 -8.75 -2.45
C PHE A 112 7.42 -10.01 -3.19
N GLY A 113 8.42 -9.92 -4.07
CA GLY A 113 8.93 -11.06 -4.82
C GLY A 113 7.96 -11.62 -5.86
N LYS A 114 6.92 -10.86 -6.24
CA LYS A 114 5.91 -11.27 -7.23
C LYS A 114 5.88 -10.30 -8.42
N LYS A 115 5.42 -10.78 -9.58
CA LYS A 115 5.24 -10.01 -10.81
C LYS A 115 3.78 -10.00 -11.24
N PHE A 116 3.39 -8.96 -11.97
CA PHE A 116 2.09 -8.93 -12.63
C PHE A 116 2.02 -9.98 -13.74
N PRO A 117 0.80 -10.43 -14.11
CA PRO A 117 0.58 -11.29 -15.26
C PRO A 117 1.12 -10.65 -16.55
N SER A 118 1.57 -11.47 -17.50
CA SER A 118 2.12 -10.97 -18.78
C SER A 118 1.09 -10.21 -19.62
N ALA A 119 -0.21 -10.51 -19.47
CA ALA A 119 -1.32 -9.78 -20.11
C ALA A 119 -1.61 -8.41 -19.46
N GLY A 120 -0.94 -8.12 -18.33
CA GLY A 120 -1.26 -7.03 -17.43
C GLY A 120 -2.38 -7.40 -16.45
N LYS A 121 -2.56 -6.57 -15.42
CA LYS A 121 -3.67 -6.66 -14.47
C LYS A 121 -4.42 -5.34 -14.44
N VAL A 122 -5.74 -5.39 -14.59
CA VAL A 122 -6.63 -4.23 -14.49
C VAL A 122 -7.07 -4.08 -13.04
N PHE A 123 -7.16 -2.84 -12.59
CA PHE A 123 -7.65 -2.45 -11.29
C PHE A 123 -8.65 -1.31 -11.44
N ASP A 124 -9.89 -1.49 -10.99
CA ASP A 124 -10.89 -0.42 -11.09
C ASP A 124 -10.59 0.69 -10.08
N LEU A 125 -10.64 1.95 -10.54
CA LEU A 125 -10.25 3.09 -9.74
C LEU A 125 -11.12 3.24 -8.49
N GLN A 126 -12.43 3.03 -8.63
CA GLN A 126 -13.40 3.06 -7.53
C GLN A 126 -13.07 2.06 -6.42
N ARG A 127 -12.32 1.00 -6.73
CA ARG A 127 -11.93 -0.05 -5.77
C ARG A 127 -10.52 0.15 -5.24
N LEU A 128 -9.69 0.95 -5.91
CA LEU A 128 -8.35 1.35 -5.44
C LEU A 128 -8.40 2.48 -4.42
N LEU A 129 -9.20 3.52 -4.66
CA LEU A 129 -9.30 4.69 -3.78
C LEU A 129 -9.61 4.33 -2.30
N PRO A 130 -10.57 3.43 -1.99
CA PRO A 130 -10.85 3.06 -0.61
C PRO A 130 -9.80 2.14 0.04
N GLN A 131 -8.66 1.91 -0.62
CA GLN A 131 -7.51 1.21 -0.03
C GLN A 131 -6.47 2.19 0.56
N LEU A 132 -6.64 3.50 0.37
CA LEU A 132 -5.78 4.52 0.94
C LEU A 132 -6.23 4.90 2.34
N VAL A 133 -5.43 4.55 3.36
CA VAL A 133 -5.68 5.01 4.74
C VAL A 133 -5.81 6.54 4.78
N GLN A 134 -4.88 7.22 4.12
CA GLN A 134 -4.87 8.67 3.99
C GLN A 134 -5.84 9.04 2.86
N GLY A 135 -7.00 9.57 3.22
CA GLY A 135 -8.08 9.91 2.28
C GLY A 135 -9.30 9.00 2.38
N HIS A 136 -9.24 7.87 3.10
CA HIS A 136 -10.38 6.95 3.24
C HIS A 136 -11.66 7.64 3.70
N ARG A 137 -11.57 8.48 4.74
CA ARG A 137 -12.74 9.21 5.26
C ARG A 137 -13.34 10.19 4.25
N VAL A 138 -12.49 10.85 3.48
CA VAL A 138 -12.94 11.77 2.42
C VAL A 138 -13.62 10.98 1.30
N TRP A 139 -13.07 9.82 0.94
CA TRP A 139 -13.70 8.92 -0.01
C TRP A 139 -15.05 8.39 0.51
N CYS A 140 -15.13 7.98 1.78
CA CYS A 140 -16.37 7.52 2.42
C CYS A 140 -17.47 8.57 2.33
N GLU A 141 -17.15 9.82 2.66
CA GLU A 141 -18.09 10.94 2.57
C GLU A 141 -18.58 11.14 1.13
N ALA A 142 -17.65 11.16 0.17
CA ALA A 142 -17.99 11.36 -1.24
C ALA A 142 -18.79 10.19 -1.85
N ALA A 143 -18.52 8.96 -1.42
CA ALA A 143 -19.14 7.75 -1.94
C ALA A 143 -20.36 7.30 -1.12
N MET A 144 -20.72 8.02 -0.05
CA MET A 144 -21.71 7.61 0.95
C MET A 144 -21.47 6.16 1.44
N ALA A 145 -20.21 5.86 1.76
CA ALA A 145 -19.74 4.53 2.13
C ALA A 145 -19.22 4.50 3.57
N ASP A 146 -19.27 3.32 4.21
CA ASP A 146 -18.81 3.14 5.58
C ASP A 146 -17.27 3.20 5.71
N GLU A 147 -16.79 3.73 6.83
CA GLU A 147 -15.37 3.61 7.22
C GLU A 147 -15.01 2.12 7.40
N ARG A 148 -13.80 1.71 6.96
CA ARG A 148 -13.36 0.31 7.05
C ARG A 148 -11.92 0.11 7.55
N PHE A 149 -11.21 1.16 7.94
CA PHE A 149 -9.89 0.99 8.55
C PHE A 149 -10.00 0.84 10.06
N VAL A 150 -9.89 -0.40 10.54
CA VAL A 150 -9.94 -0.71 11.96
C VAL A 150 -8.55 -0.56 12.56
N GLU A 151 -8.37 0.28 13.59
CA GLU A 151 -7.07 0.54 14.20
C GLU A 151 -6.59 -0.69 15.02
N ILE A 152 -5.32 -1.05 14.84
CA ILE A 152 -4.63 -2.01 15.70
C ILE A 152 -4.03 -1.24 16.85
N THR A 153 -4.49 -1.51 18.06
CA THR A 153 -4.06 -0.82 19.28
C THR A 153 -2.71 -1.34 19.77
N ARG A 154 -2.50 -2.66 19.66
CA ARG A 154 -1.28 -3.33 20.11
C ARG A 154 -1.06 -4.65 19.37
N ILE A 155 0.19 -5.02 19.14
CA ILE A 155 0.56 -6.36 18.66
C ILE A 155 1.47 -7.00 19.70
N ASP A 156 0.99 -8.08 20.33
CA ASP A 156 1.75 -8.80 21.34
C ASP A 156 2.36 -10.08 20.76
N TYR A 157 3.57 -10.41 21.19
CA TYR A 157 4.25 -11.67 20.89
C TYR A 157 4.29 -12.49 22.17
N LEU A 158 3.65 -13.65 22.14
CA LEU A 158 3.49 -14.50 23.31
C LEU A 158 4.28 -15.80 23.13
N HIS A 159 4.77 -16.33 24.25
CA HIS A 159 5.51 -17.59 24.30
C HIS A 159 5.01 -18.43 25.47
N ASP A 160 4.82 -19.73 25.20
CA ASP A 160 4.56 -20.74 26.21
C ASP A 160 5.75 -21.68 26.30
N GLU A 161 6.47 -21.62 27.42
CA GLU A 161 7.68 -22.43 27.66
C GLU A 161 7.39 -23.94 27.69
N PRO A 162 6.35 -24.44 28.41
CA PRO A 162 6.05 -25.87 28.45
C PRO A 162 5.77 -26.48 27.07
N SER A 163 4.97 -25.81 26.23
CA SER A 163 4.67 -26.30 24.88
C SER A 163 5.69 -25.83 23.81
N LYS A 164 6.68 -25.02 24.20
CA LYS A 164 7.65 -24.37 23.30
C LYS A 164 6.98 -23.69 22.10
N SER A 165 5.88 -22.98 22.36
CA SER A 165 5.07 -22.37 21.32
C SER A 165 5.16 -20.86 21.35
N VAL A 166 5.39 -20.25 20.18
CA VAL A 166 5.33 -18.79 20.01
C VAL A 166 4.17 -18.43 19.09
N TRP A 167 3.42 -17.38 19.43
CA TRP A 167 2.36 -16.83 18.59
C TRP A 167 2.27 -15.31 18.73
N LEU A 168 1.46 -14.68 17.87
CA LEU A 168 1.17 -13.25 17.93
C LEU A 168 -0.30 -13.02 18.27
N VAL A 169 -0.60 -11.84 18.82
CA VAL A 169 -1.95 -11.38 19.15
C VAL A 169 -2.10 -9.97 18.58
N VAL A 170 -3.09 -9.77 17.72
CA VAL A 170 -3.48 -8.44 17.23
C VAL A 170 -4.59 -7.92 18.12
N ASN A 171 -4.42 -6.76 18.75
CA ASN A 171 -5.42 -6.16 19.63
C ASN A 171 -6.12 -5.00 18.90
N ILE A 172 -7.45 -4.95 19.05
CA ILE A 172 -8.36 -4.02 18.38
C ILE A 172 -9.44 -3.65 19.39
N PHE A 173 -9.89 -2.41 19.41
CA PHE A 173 -11.02 -1.98 20.24
C PHE A 173 -12.36 -2.38 19.61
N GLU A 174 -13.30 -2.85 20.42
CA GLU A 174 -14.62 -3.24 19.92
C GLU A 174 -15.49 -2.04 19.56
N ASP A 175 -15.26 -0.88 20.19
CA ASP A 175 -15.95 0.35 19.86
C ASP A 175 -15.74 0.78 18.40
N ASP A 176 -14.53 0.58 17.85
CA ASP A 176 -14.25 0.85 16.44
C ASP A 176 -15.09 -0.06 15.52
N LEU A 177 -15.23 -1.33 15.88
CA LEU A 177 -16.05 -2.28 15.14
C LEU A 177 -17.52 -1.89 15.15
N THR A 178 -18.02 -1.47 16.32
CA THR A 178 -19.41 -1.03 16.51
C THR A 178 -19.69 0.24 15.71
N ARG A 179 -18.78 1.23 15.79
CA ARG A 179 -18.86 2.49 15.05
C ARG A 179 -18.94 2.27 13.53
N PHE A 180 -18.23 1.29 13.00
CA PHE A 180 -18.18 1.00 11.57
C PHE A 180 -19.21 -0.05 11.11
N GLY A 181 -20.03 -0.60 12.03
CA GLY A 181 -20.97 -1.67 11.69
C GLY A 181 -20.27 -2.96 11.23
N ILE A 182 -19.05 -3.22 11.71
CA ILE A 182 -18.24 -4.37 11.31
C ILE A 182 -18.34 -5.44 12.39
N THR A 183 -18.96 -6.59 12.09
CA THR A 183 -18.95 -7.70 13.04
C THR A 183 -17.56 -8.33 13.14
N ARG A 184 -17.24 -8.92 14.30
CA ARG A 184 -15.98 -9.66 14.52
C ARG A 184 -15.73 -10.76 13.48
N LYS A 185 -16.81 -11.45 13.06
CA LYS A 185 -16.77 -12.48 12.01
C LYS A 185 -16.43 -11.87 10.65
N ARG A 186 -17.05 -10.74 10.32
CA ARG A 186 -16.79 -9.99 9.08
C ARG A 186 -15.34 -9.50 9.03
N LEU A 187 -14.83 -8.92 10.13
CA LEU A 187 -13.43 -8.51 10.24
C LEU A 187 -12.48 -9.65 9.86
N LEU A 188 -12.61 -10.83 10.46
CA LEU A 188 -11.74 -11.96 10.14
C LEU A 188 -11.88 -12.44 8.69
N ALA A 189 -13.10 -12.50 8.17
CA ALA A 189 -13.37 -12.98 6.82
C ALA A 189 -12.82 -12.05 5.73
N GLU A 190 -12.95 -10.74 5.94
CA GLU A 190 -12.65 -9.71 4.92
C GLU A 190 -11.23 -9.13 5.03
N SER A 191 -10.55 -9.27 6.17
CA SER A 191 -9.17 -8.73 6.35
C SER A 191 -8.05 -9.65 5.84
N GLY A 192 -8.40 -10.85 5.37
CA GLY A 192 -7.42 -11.89 5.07
C GLY A 192 -6.84 -12.58 6.30
N LEU A 193 -7.25 -12.22 7.52
CA LEU A 193 -6.76 -12.85 8.75
C LEU A 193 -7.37 -14.24 8.98
N GLY A 194 -8.60 -14.51 8.54
CA GLY A 194 -9.38 -15.70 8.96
C GLY A 194 -8.74 -17.09 8.76
N GLY A 195 -7.71 -17.24 7.93
CA GLY A 195 -6.95 -18.48 7.80
C GLY A 195 -6.00 -18.74 8.99
N ASP A 196 -5.35 -17.68 9.45
CA ASP A 196 -4.24 -17.70 10.42
C ASP A 196 -4.65 -17.15 11.81
N PHE A 197 -5.91 -16.74 11.97
CA PHE A 197 -6.38 -15.98 13.12
C PHE A 197 -7.76 -16.47 13.55
N LYS A 198 -7.97 -16.59 14.86
CA LYS A 198 -9.27 -16.94 15.49
C LYS A 198 -9.60 -15.89 16.55
N LEU A 199 -10.86 -15.57 16.78
CA LEU A 199 -11.21 -14.64 17.87
C LEU A 199 -10.90 -15.28 19.23
N VAL A 200 -10.21 -14.56 20.11
CA VAL A 200 -10.06 -14.91 21.53
C VAL A 200 -10.51 -13.75 22.41
N ALA A 201 -10.93 -14.07 23.63
CA ALA A 201 -11.19 -13.05 24.64
C ALA A 201 -9.86 -12.41 25.07
N SER A 202 -9.89 -11.11 25.35
CA SER A 202 -8.78 -10.42 25.99
C SER A 202 -8.58 -10.93 27.41
N ALA A 203 -7.33 -11.17 27.82
CA ALA A 203 -6.98 -11.38 29.22
C ALA A 203 -6.85 -10.06 30.00
N GLU A 204 -6.74 -8.93 29.28
CA GLU A 204 -6.64 -7.59 29.83
C GLU A 204 -7.96 -6.85 29.64
N ALA A 205 -8.52 -6.33 30.73
CA ALA A 205 -9.60 -5.35 30.68
C ALA A 205 -8.97 -3.95 30.56
N ILE A 206 -8.93 -3.41 29.35
CA ILE A 206 -8.58 -2.00 29.12
C ILE A 206 -9.92 -1.29 28.90
N GLY A 207 -10.53 -0.79 29.98
CA GLY A 207 -11.87 -0.20 29.92
C GLY A 207 -12.96 -1.23 29.57
N ALA A 208 -13.90 -0.86 28.71
CA ALA A 208 -15.01 -1.71 28.25
C ALA A 208 -14.65 -2.61 27.06
N ASP A 209 -13.40 -2.55 26.57
CA ASP A 209 -13.05 -3.06 25.25
C ASP A 209 -12.63 -4.53 25.23
N ILE A 210 -13.15 -5.27 24.25
CA ILE A 210 -12.74 -6.64 23.93
C ILE A 210 -11.62 -6.59 22.89
N CYS A 211 -10.38 -6.88 23.31
CA CYS A 211 -9.29 -7.13 22.37
C CYS A 211 -9.56 -8.43 21.58
N LEU A 212 -9.68 -8.31 20.27
CA LEU A 212 -9.76 -9.47 19.37
C LEU A 212 -8.39 -10.09 19.15
N GLY A 213 -7.88 -10.75 20.17
CA GLY A 213 -6.67 -11.54 20.00
C GLY A 213 -6.92 -12.60 18.94
N SER A 214 -5.97 -12.78 18.05
CA SER A 214 -6.09 -13.83 17.08
C SER A 214 -4.80 -14.59 16.87
N SER A 215 -4.90 -15.92 16.86
CA SER A 215 -3.73 -16.80 16.87
C SER A 215 -3.98 -18.06 16.06
N ARG A 216 -3.11 -18.31 15.10
CA ARG A 216 -2.93 -19.60 14.44
C ARG A 216 -1.58 -19.69 13.72
N SER A 217 -0.50 -19.50 14.47
CA SER A 217 0.66 -20.34 14.21
C SER A 217 1.41 -20.52 15.52
N HIS A 218 1.05 -21.56 16.28
CA HIS A 218 1.97 -22.08 17.28
C HIS A 218 3.19 -22.54 16.49
N ARG A 219 4.24 -21.72 16.49
CA ARG A 219 5.51 -22.15 15.92
C ARG A 219 6.27 -22.82 17.03
N GLN A 220 6.52 -24.11 16.86
CA GLN A 220 7.43 -24.81 17.75
C GLN A 220 8.81 -24.15 17.65
N SER A 221 9.32 -23.69 18.79
CA SER A 221 10.68 -23.22 18.91
C SER A 221 11.57 -24.39 19.35
N THR A 222 12.47 -24.81 18.46
CA THR A 222 13.55 -25.74 18.80
C THR A 222 14.74 -25.03 19.47
N GLY A 223 14.75 -23.69 19.43
CA GLY A 223 15.77 -22.80 19.98
C GLY A 223 15.15 -21.58 20.67
N ARG A 224 15.68 -20.37 20.47
CA ARG A 224 15.15 -19.17 21.14
C ARG A 224 13.78 -18.79 20.56
N PRO A 225 12.78 -18.47 21.39
CA PRO A 225 11.47 -17.99 20.92
C PRO A 225 11.56 -16.79 19.97
N SER A 226 12.53 -15.91 20.21
CA SER A 226 12.81 -14.72 19.38
C SER A 226 13.08 -15.06 17.91
N ASP A 227 13.60 -16.26 17.63
CA ASP A 227 13.94 -16.70 16.27
C ASP A 227 12.69 -16.87 15.40
N LYS A 228 11.50 -16.97 16.02
CA LYS A 228 10.21 -17.07 15.32
C LYS A 228 9.51 -15.74 15.08
N ILE A 229 9.98 -14.63 15.68
CA ILE A 229 9.32 -13.31 15.55
C ILE A 229 9.26 -12.88 14.08
N ALA A 230 10.36 -13.01 13.34
CA ALA A 230 10.41 -12.61 11.93
C ALA A 230 9.41 -13.38 11.06
N ASP A 231 9.15 -14.64 11.40
CA ASP A 231 8.18 -15.47 10.72
C ASP A 231 6.73 -15.05 11.02
N LEU A 232 6.44 -14.73 12.28
CA LEU A 232 5.13 -14.21 12.72
C LEU A 232 4.82 -12.89 12.03
N VAL A 233 5.80 -11.98 11.98
CA VAL A 233 5.69 -10.70 11.25
C VAL A 233 5.42 -10.95 9.77
N ARG A 234 6.15 -11.88 9.13
CA ARG A 234 5.98 -12.18 7.70
C ARG A 234 4.57 -12.69 7.38
N MET A 235 3.96 -13.43 8.29
CA MET A 235 2.61 -13.96 8.14
C MET A 235 1.54 -12.86 8.21
N VAL A 236 1.61 -11.96 9.20
CA VAL A 236 0.55 -10.94 9.39
C VAL A 236 0.73 -9.68 8.54
N ARG A 237 1.97 -9.35 8.14
CA ARG A 237 2.29 -8.11 7.42
C ARG A 237 1.45 -7.86 6.16
N PRO A 238 1.10 -8.85 5.32
CA PRO A 238 0.26 -8.63 4.13
C PRO A 238 -1.17 -8.15 4.44
N SER A 239 -1.63 -8.26 5.68
CA SER A 239 -2.98 -7.85 6.12
C SER A 239 -2.98 -6.56 6.95
N ILE A 240 -1.82 -5.94 7.21
CA ILE A 240 -1.70 -4.75 8.07
C ILE A 240 -1.29 -3.52 7.27
N TRP A 241 -2.16 -2.53 7.24
CA TRP A 241 -1.87 -1.23 6.63
C TRP A 241 -1.18 -0.35 7.66
N THR A 242 -0.17 0.41 7.24
CA THR A 242 0.64 1.22 8.16
C THR A 242 0.70 2.66 7.71
N THR A 243 0.47 3.59 8.63
CA THR A 243 0.81 5.02 8.45
C THR A 243 2.08 5.32 9.23
N VAL A 244 3.01 6.06 8.63
CA VAL A 244 4.21 6.58 9.30
C VAL A 244 3.94 8.03 9.71
N MET A 245 4.26 8.36 10.95
CA MET A 245 3.99 9.66 11.58
C MET A 245 5.29 10.27 12.10
N THR A 246 5.34 11.60 12.17
CA THR A 246 6.47 12.36 12.75
C THR A 246 6.36 12.51 14.26
N ILE A 247 5.21 12.15 14.85
CA ILE A 247 4.95 12.18 16.28
C ILE A 247 4.65 10.76 16.80
N PRO A 248 4.95 10.45 18.08
CA PRO A 248 4.58 9.19 18.71
C PRO A 248 3.11 8.81 18.46
N PRO A 249 2.77 7.54 18.19
CA PRO A 249 3.64 6.35 18.23
C PRO A 249 4.55 6.14 16.99
N TYR A 250 4.73 7.15 16.11
CA TYR A 250 5.49 7.13 14.85
C TYR A 250 4.99 6.15 13.78
N ARG A 251 4.22 5.13 14.17
CA ARG A 251 3.50 4.24 13.27
C ARG A 251 2.13 3.95 13.86
N LYS A 252 1.11 4.02 13.01
CA LYS A 252 -0.22 3.47 13.29
C LYS A 252 -0.48 2.32 12.34
N HIS A 253 -1.06 1.26 12.88
CA HIS A 253 -1.37 0.05 12.15
C HIS A 253 -2.87 -0.13 12.05
N TYR A 254 -3.34 -0.64 10.93
CA TYR A 254 -4.76 -0.83 10.64
C TYR A 254 -4.97 -2.20 9.99
N VAL A 255 -6.12 -2.79 10.26
CA VAL A 255 -6.64 -3.93 9.49
C VAL A 255 -7.80 -3.41 8.63
N PRO A 256 -7.70 -3.44 7.30
CA PRO A 256 -8.82 -3.12 6.43
C PRO A 256 -9.60 -4.38 6.02
N PRO A 257 -10.86 -4.56 6.44
CA PRO A 257 -11.79 -5.45 5.76
C PRO A 257 -11.97 -5.04 4.30
N CYS A 258 -11.61 -5.95 3.40
CA CYS A 258 -11.88 -5.85 1.98
C CYS A 258 -13.16 -6.62 1.66
N PRO A 259 -14.24 -5.95 1.23
CA PRO A 259 -15.45 -6.63 0.78
C PRO A 259 -15.11 -7.66 -0.31
N PRO A 260 -15.80 -8.82 -0.36
CA PRO A 260 -15.49 -9.86 -1.33
C PRO A 260 -15.51 -9.39 -2.78
N ALA A 261 -16.37 -8.42 -3.09
CA ALA A 261 -16.45 -7.80 -4.42
C ALA A 261 -15.14 -7.11 -4.83
N ASP A 262 -14.42 -6.51 -3.88
CA ASP A 262 -13.21 -5.71 -4.12
C ASP A 262 -11.92 -6.56 -4.17
N ASN A 263 -12.00 -7.85 -3.79
CA ASN A 263 -10.83 -8.72 -3.62
C ASN A 263 -9.96 -8.84 -4.88
N ALA A 264 -10.55 -8.79 -6.08
CA ALA A 264 -9.81 -8.85 -7.33
C ALA A 264 -8.87 -7.64 -7.50
N ASP A 265 -9.29 -6.49 -6.96
CA ASP A 265 -8.63 -5.19 -7.06
C ASP A 265 -7.77 -4.86 -5.83
N LEU A 266 -7.79 -5.71 -4.80
CA LEU A 266 -6.95 -5.54 -3.63
C LEU A 266 -5.48 -5.51 -4.03
N MET A 267 -4.79 -4.46 -3.58
CA MET A 267 -3.41 -4.16 -3.92
C MET A 267 -2.61 -3.91 -2.65
N ASP A 268 -1.35 -4.36 -2.63
CA ASP A 268 -0.47 -4.11 -1.48
C ASP A 268 -0.32 -2.59 -1.25
N GLN A 269 -0.39 -2.15 0.01
CA GLN A 269 -0.47 -0.73 0.38
C GLN A 269 0.53 0.21 -0.33
N PRO A 270 1.84 -0.09 -0.45
CA PRO A 270 2.76 0.82 -1.13
C PRO A 270 2.44 0.98 -2.63
N LEU A 271 1.92 -0.06 -3.25
CA LEU A 271 1.52 -0.05 -4.66
C LEU A 271 0.21 0.71 -4.85
N SER A 272 -0.76 0.59 -3.93
CA SER A 272 -2.02 1.34 -4.01
C SER A 272 -1.78 2.84 -3.87
N ILE A 273 -0.90 3.25 -2.95
CA ILE A 273 -0.44 4.65 -2.82
C ILE A 273 0.14 5.13 -4.15
N TYR A 274 1.11 4.40 -4.70
CA TYR A 274 1.73 4.77 -5.97
C TYR A 274 0.69 4.89 -7.10
N ALA A 275 -0.21 3.91 -7.24
CA ALA A 275 -1.22 3.88 -8.29
C ALA A 275 -2.20 5.06 -8.17
N CYS A 276 -2.65 5.39 -6.96
CA CYS A 276 -3.57 6.51 -6.76
C CYS A 276 -2.91 7.86 -7.05
N PHE A 277 -1.64 8.05 -6.67
CA PHE A 277 -0.91 9.28 -7.02
C PHE A 277 -0.57 9.36 -8.51
N PHE A 278 -0.29 8.22 -9.16
CA PHE A 278 -0.20 8.16 -10.62
C PHE A 278 -1.48 8.65 -11.29
N THR A 279 -2.65 8.14 -10.88
CA THR A 279 -3.95 8.58 -11.40
C THR A 279 -4.18 10.06 -11.12
N SER A 280 -3.92 10.52 -9.89
CA SER A 280 -4.08 11.92 -9.52
C SER A 280 -3.21 12.85 -10.37
N GLY A 281 -1.95 12.48 -10.63
CA GLY A 281 -1.05 13.21 -11.52
C GLY A 281 -1.46 13.13 -12.99
N SER A 282 -2.06 12.03 -13.43
CA SER A 282 -2.63 11.87 -14.77
C SER A 282 -3.80 12.84 -14.99
N ILE A 283 -4.70 12.98 -14.02
CA ILE A 283 -5.81 13.93 -14.07
C ILE A 283 -5.28 15.35 -14.26
N THR A 284 -4.35 15.80 -13.42
CA THR A 284 -3.85 17.19 -13.50
C THR A 284 -3.04 17.46 -14.77
N ARG A 285 -2.45 16.43 -15.39
CA ARG A 285 -1.68 16.55 -16.63
C ARG A 285 -2.53 16.50 -17.90
N TYR A 286 -3.43 15.53 -17.99
CA TYR A 286 -4.14 15.20 -19.23
C TYR A 286 -5.59 15.69 -19.24
N ARG A 287 -6.19 15.87 -18.06
CA ARG A 287 -7.57 16.36 -17.89
C ARG A 287 -7.62 17.56 -16.92
N PRO A 288 -6.81 18.63 -17.12
CA PRO A 288 -6.76 19.75 -16.18
C PRO A 288 -8.11 20.46 -16.01
N HIS A 289 -8.94 20.49 -17.07
CA HIS A 289 -10.30 21.03 -17.01
C HIS A 289 -11.20 20.29 -16.01
N MET A 290 -11.07 18.97 -15.87
CA MET A 290 -11.84 18.20 -14.90
C MET A 290 -11.39 18.53 -13.47
N PHE A 291 -10.09 18.67 -13.25
CA PHE A 291 -9.55 19.05 -11.94
C PHE A 291 -10.01 20.44 -11.51
N GLU A 292 -10.06 21.41 -12.44
CA GLU A 292 -10.59 22.73 -12.15
C GLU A 292 -12.08 22.72 -11.78
N LEU A 293 -12.89 21.89 -12.43
CA LEU A 293 -14.31 21.73 -12.08
C LEU A 293 -14.46 21.24 -10.63
N THR A 294 -13.63 20.29 -10.19
CA THR A 294 -13.62 19.82 -8.79
C THR A 294 -13.27 20.94 -7.82
N LEU A 295 -12.25 21.74 -8.11
CA LEU A 295 -11.87 22.86 -7.23
C LEU A 295 -12.95 23.95 -7.16
N ARG A 296 -13.69 24.16 -8.26
CA ARG A 296 -14.76 25.16 -8.33
C ARG A 296 -16.07 24.69 -7.69
N ALA A 297 -16.35 23.38 -7.71
CA ALA A 297 -17.51 22.81 -7.06
C ALA A 297 -17.53 23.07 -5.53
N ASP A 298 -16.36 23.08 -4.89
CA ASP A 298 -16.22 23.45 -3.48
C ASP A 298 -16.47 24.95 -3.23
N SER A 299 -16.36 25.81 -4.25
CA SER A 299 -16.63 27.24 -4.13
C SER A 299 -18.11 27.61 -4.33
N ALA A 300 -18.90 26.71 -4.90
CA ALA A 300 -20.32 26.87 -5.14
C ALA A 300 -21.04 25.67 -4.54
N GLY A 301 -21.39 25.72 -3.25
CA GLY A 301 -21.97 24.63 -2.45
C GLY A 301 -23.20 23.93 -3.07
N THR A 302 -22.97 23.10 -4.08
CA THR A 302 -24.00 22.51 -4.93
C THR A 302 -23.56 21.13 -5.38
N PHE A 303 -23.44 20.22 -4.42
CA PHE A 303 -23.75 18.81 -4.64
C PHE A 303 -24.79 18.39 -3.61
N ARG A 304 -26.03 18.86 -3.82
CA ARG A 304 -27.23 18.16 -3.39
C ARG A 304 -27.88 17.59 -4.64
N LYS A 305 -27.83 16.27 -4.78
CA LYS A 305 -28.94 15.42 -5.25
C LYS A 305 -28.61 13.97 -5.00
#